data_AF-A0A0L7SZM8-F1
#
_entry.id   AF-A0A0L7SZM8-F1
#
_cell.length_a   1.000
_cell.length_b   1.000
_cell.length_c   1.000
_cell.angle_alpha   90.00
_cell.angle_beta   90.00
_cell.angle_gamma   90.00
#
_symmetry.space_group_name_H-M   'P 1'
#
loop_
_entity.id
_entity.type
_entity.pdbx_description
1 polymer ?
#
loop_
_entity_poly.entity_id
_entity_poly.type
_entity_poly.pdbx_seq_one_letter_code
_entity_poly.pdbx_strand_id
1 'polypeptide(L)'
;MKNICESIIKSVHYQWNEIMRDNSNVAIIFRVVCSISTNSGLSVEGSHIFTIHDITHAEDKNSLALTSESAAYNNAIQCLTAAMAYSGQAMSRIENNE
;
A
#
# COMPACT_ATOMS: atom_id res chain seq x y z
N MET A 1 22.92 20.03 -17.26
CA MET A 1 21.50 19.88 -16.88
C MET A 1 21.41 18.70 -15.91
N LYS A 2 21.03 18.94 -14.65
CA LYS A 2 20.79 17.84 -13.71
C LYS A 2 19.39 17.30 -14.04
N ASN A 3 19.33 16.13 -14.68
CA ASN A 3 18.10 15.34 -14.75
C ASN A 3 17.80 14.84 -13.35
N ILE A 4 17.18 15.68 -12.53
CA ILE A 4 16.56 15.26 -11.28
C ILE A 4 15.32 14.49 -11.75
N CYS A 5 15.41 13.17 -11.76
CA CYS A 5 14.25 12.32 -11.99
C CYS A 5 13.32 12.58 -10.80
N GLU A 6 12.31 13.43 -11.00
CA GLU A 6 11.34 13.72 -9.95
C GLU A 6 10.64 12.42 -9.56
N SER A 7 10.47 12.22 -8.24
CA SER A 7 9.73 11.05 -7.74
C SER A 7 8.32 11.06 -8.32
N ILE A 8 7.91 9.93 -8.91
CA ILE A 8 6.54 9.73 -9.41
C ILE A 8 5.54 9.81 -8.25
N ILE A 9 5.93 9.28 -7.08
CA ILE A 9 5.13 9.25 -5.87
C ILE A 9 5.26 10.59 -5.14
N LYS A 10 4.10 11.19 -4.87
CA LYS A 10 3.94 12.43 -4.10
C LYS A 10 3.85 12.14 -2.60
N SER A 11 2.99 11.20 -2.22
CA SER A 11 2.82 10.83 -0.82
C SER A 11 2.44 9.36 -0.63
N VAL A 12 2.76 8.86 0.57
CA VAL A 12 2.43 7.52 1.05
C VAL A 12 1.82 7.68 2.44
N HIS A 13 0.66 7.08 2.67
CA HIS A 13 -0.02 7.08 3.96
C HIS A 13 -0.43 5.68 4.37
N TYR A 14 -0.24 5.36 5.66
CA TYR A 14 -0.64 4.09 6.23
C TYR A 14 -1.81 4.27 7.19
N GLN A 15 -2.76 3.35 7.11
CA GLN A 15 -3.86 3.25 8.07
C GLN A 15 -3.91 1.83 8.63
N TRP A 16 -3.87 1.75 9.95
CA TRP A 16 -3.97 0.51 10.71
C TRP A 16 -5.39 0.33 11.24
N ASN A 17 -5.99 -0.81 10.94
CA ASN A 17 -7.34 -1.15 11.39
C ASN A 17 -7.34 -2.51 12.07
N GLU A 18 -7.84 -2.58 13.29
CA GLU A 18 -8.24 -3.84 13.90
C GLU A 18 -9.58 -4.25 13.28
N ILE A 19 -9.66 -5.44 12.67
CA ILE A 19 -10.89 -5.91 12.03
C ILE A 19 -11.66 -6.86 12.96
N MET A 20 -10.94 -7.69 13.70
CA MET A 20 -11.53 -8.71 14.55
C MET A 20 -10.57 -9.05 15.68
N ARG A 21 -11.15 -9.38 16.83
CA ARG A 21 -10.46 -9.83 18.03
C ARG A 21 -11.23 -11.00 18.59
N ASP A 22 -10.54 -12.10 18.86
CA ASP A 22 -11.16 -13.23 19.53
C ASP A 22 -11.54 -12.84 20.97
N ASN A 23 -12.63 -13.41 21.47
CA ASN A 23 -13.17 -13.13 22.81
C ASN A 23 -12.19 -13.47 23.94
N SER A 24 -11.26 -14.39 23.67
CA SER A 24 -10.19 -14.77 24.60
C SER A 24 -8.97 -13.85 24.56
N ASN A 25 -8.94 -12.85 23.67
CA ASN A 25 -7.77 -12.01 23.34
C ASN A 25 -6.52 -12.77 22.85
N VAL A 26 -6.64 -14.06 22.55
CA VAL A 26 -5.50 -14.89 22.08
C VAL A 26 -5.12 -14.58 20.63
N ALA A 27 -6.05 -14.05 19.84
CA ALA A 27 -5.81 -13.66 18.46
C ALA A 27 -6.45 -12.30 18.12
N ILE A 28 -5.71 -11.46 17.39
CA ILE A 28 -6.21 -10.19 16.84
C ILE A 28 -5.85 -10.13 15.35
N ILE A 29 -6.83 -9.79 14.52
CA ILE A 29 -6.67 -9.64 13.08
C ILE A 29 -6.58 -8.14 12.74
N PHE A 30 -5.49 -7.76 12.09
CA PHE A 30 -5.25 -6.39 11.63
C PHE A 30 -5.27 -6.31 10.11
N ARG A 31 -5.69 -5.15 9.60
CA ARG A 31 -5.50 -4.70 8.22
C ARG A 31 -4.73 -3.40 8.19
N VAL A 32 -3.62 -3.42 7.47
CA VAL A 32 -2.85 -2.23 7.13
C VAL A 32 -3.17 -1.85 5.70
N VAL A 33 -3.58 -0.60 5.49
CA VAL A 33 -3.85 -0.03 4.18
C VAL A 33 -2.73 0.95 3.88
N CYS A 34 -2.11 0.83 2.72
CA CYS A 34 -1.18 1.78 2.16
C CYS A 34 -1.85 2.52 1.00
N SER A 35 -1.95 3.85 1.13
CA SER A 35 -2.47 4.74 0.11
C SER A 35 -1.33 5.50 -0.53
N ILE A 36 -1.19 5.39 -1.85
CA ILE A 36 -0.17 6.10 -2.63
C ILE A 36 -0.87 7.14 -3.51
N SER A 37 -0.33 8.37 -3.50
CA SER A 37 -0.72 9.42 -4.45
C SER A 37 0.48 9.82 -5.31
N THR A 38 0.25 10.06 -6.60
CA THR A 38 1.29 10.51 -7.55
C THR A 38 1.20 12.01 -7.81
N ASN A 39 2.27 12.58 -8.36
CA ASN A 39 2.26 13.98 -8.82
C ASN A 39 1.31 14.22 -10.02
N SER A 40 0.94 13.16 -10.75
CA SER A 40 -0.05 13.23 -11.84
C SER A 40 -1.51 13.19 -11.36
N GLY A 41 -1.76 13.08 -10.05
CA GLY A 41 -3.10 13.02 -9.47
C GLY A 41 -3.72 11.62 -9.44
N LEU A 42 -2.99 10.58 -9.85
CA LEU A 42 -3.42 9.20 -9.68
C LEU A 42 -3.31 8.81 -8.20
N SER A 43 -4.28 8.06 -7.70
CA SER A 43 -4.23 7.48 -6.36
C SER A 43 -4.61 6.01 -6.41
N VAL A 44 -3.88 5.20 -5.65
CA VAL A 44 -4.14 3.76 -5.49
C VAL A 44 -4.02 3.35 -4.03
N GLU A 45 -4.70 2.27 -3.69
CA GLU A 45 -4.62 1.64 -2.37
C GLU A 45 -4.22 0.18 -2.50
N GLY A 46 -3.34 -0.27 -1.61
CA GLY A 46 -3.04 -1.68 -1.37
C GLY A 46 -3.21 -1.99 0.11
N SER A 47 -3.56 -3.23 0.45
CA SER A 47 -3.69 -3.62 1.85
C SER A 47 -3.10 -4.98 2.15
N HIS A 48 -2.68 -5.16 3.41
CA HIS A 48 -2.20 -6.43 3.95
C HIS A 48 -3.00 -6.78 5.21
N ILE A 49 -3.50 -8.00 5.29
CA ILE A 49 -4.24 -8.54 6.43
C ILE A 49 -3.40 -9.62 7.07
N PHE A 50 -3.28 -9.59 8.39
CA PHE A 50 -2.54 -10.59 9.15
C PHE A 50 -3.13 -10.77 10.56
N THR A 51 -2.77 -11.88 11.19
CA THR A 51 -3.22 -12.25 12.53
C THR A 51 -2.03 -12.26 13.48
N ILE A 52 -2.19 -11.66 14.66
CA ILE A 52 -1.23 -11.79 15.76
C ILE A 52 -1.82 -12.76 16.77
N HIS A 53 -1.02 -13.76 17.16
CA HIS A 53 -1.31 -14.64 18.27
C HIS A 53 -0.45 -14.25 19.48
N ASP A 54 -1.06 -14.24 20.67
CA ASP A 54 -0.37 -14.22 21.96
C ASP A 54 0.78 -13.19 22.09
N ILE A 55 0.44 -11.89 22.23
CA ILE A 55 1.41 -10.79 22.37
C ILE A 55 2.03 -10.81 23.76
N THR A 56 3.03 -11.68 23.96
CA THR A 56 3.74 -11.80 25.23
C THR A 56 4.91 -10.83 25.38
N HIS A 57 5.44 -10.28 24.27
CA HIS A 57 6.62 -9.41 24.28
C HIS A 57 6.40 -8.12 23.46
N ALA A 58 6.80 -6.97 24.02
CA ALA A 58 6.61 -5.66 23.40
C ALA A 58 7.56 -5.38 22.22
N GLU A 59 8.69 -6.08 22.17
CA GLU A 59 9.75 -5.91 21.16
C GLU A 59 9.29 -6.35 19.75
N ASP A 60 8.29 -7.24 19.68
CA ASP A 60 7.72 -7.74 18.43
C ASP A 60 6.89 -6.69 17.67
N LYS A 61 6.44 -5.63 18.34
CA LYS A 61 5.51 -4.64 17.76
C LYS A 61 6.13 -3.80 16.64
N ASN A 62 7.38 -3.38 16.80
CA ASN A 62 8.06 -2.54 15.79
C ASN A 62 8.41 -3.36 14.54
N SER A 63 8.88 -4.59 14.72
CA SER A 63 9.14 -5.52 13.62
C SER A 63 7.87 -5.86 12.85
N LEU A 64 6.77 -6.10 13.57
CA LEU A 64 5.46 -6.33 12.98
C LEU A 64 4.97 -5.11 12.17
N ALA A 65 5.15 -3.90 12.69
CA ALA A 65 4.77 -2.68 11.98
C ALA A 65 5.52 -2.54 10.65
N LEU A 66 6.84 -2.71 10.67
CA LEU A 66 7.69 -2.64 9.49
C LEU A 66 7.34 -3.71 8.45
N THR A 67 7.15 -4.96 8.86
CA THR A 67 6.80 -6.05 7.94
C THR A 67 5.44 -5.82 7.31
N SER A 68 4.43 -5.45 8.10
CA SER A 68 3.07 -5.28 7.60
C SER A 68 2.89 -4.04 6.73
N GLU A 69 3.53 -2.92 7.07
CA GLU A 69 3.55 -1.73 6.21
C GLU A 69 4.28 -1.98 4.90
N SER A 70 5.42 -2.68 4.93
CA SER A 70 6.15 -3.07 3.72
C SER A 70 5.30 -3.95 2.80
N ALA A 71 4.60 -4.93 3.36
CA ALA A 71 3.67 -5.77 2.59
C ALA A 71 2.52 -4.95 1.97
N ALA A 72 1.89 -4.05 2.74
CA ALA A 72 0.83 -3.18 2.23
C ALA A 72 1.34 -2.22 1.15
N TYR A 73 2.54 -1.67 1.30
CA TYR A 73 3.20 -0.82 0.31
C TYR A 73 3.48 -1.56 -0.98
N ASN A 74 4.03 -2.77 -0.91
CA ASN A 74 4.29 -3.59 -2.10
C ASN A 74 3.00 -3.89 -2.88
N ASN A 75 1.91 -4.18 -2.16
CA ASN A 75 0.59 -4.36 -2.79
C ASN A 75 0.11 -3.06 -3.46
N ALA A 76 0.29 -1.91 -2.81
CA ALA A 76 -0.08 -0.61 -3.39
C ALA A 76 0.77 -0.27 -4.63
N ILE A 77 2.06 -0.62 -4.63
CA ILE A 77 2.95 -0.45 -5.80
C ILE A 77 2.50 -1.33 -6.97
N GLN A 78 2.10 -2.58 -6.72
CA GLN A 78 1.55 -3.44 -7.79
C GLN A 78 0.29 -2.81 -8.41
N CYS A 79 -0.61 -2.27 -7.58
CA CYS A 79 -1.77 -1.52 -8.06
C CYS A 79 -1.36 -0.28 -8.86
N LEU A 80 -0.36 0.47 -8.40
CA LEU A 80 0.16 1.65 -9.10
C LEU A 80 0.72 1.28 -10.47
N THR A 81 1.57 0.27 -10.54
CA THR A 81 2.17 -0.21 -11.79
C THR A 81 1.10 -0.63 -12.79
N ALA A 82 0.08 -1.37 -12.35
CA ALA A 82 -1.04 -1.76 -13.19
C ALA A 82 -1.84 -0.54 -13.68
N ALA A 83 -2.13 0.43 -12.80
CA ALA A 83 -2.87 1.64 -13.14
C ALA A 83 -2.11 2.54 -14.13
N MET A 84 -0.78 2.68 -13.95
CA MET A 84 0.07 3.44 -14.87
C MET A 84 0.20 2.75 -16.25
N ALA A 85 0.28 1.43 -16.29
CA ALA A 85 0.28 0.69 -17.55
C ALA A 85 -1.06 0.86 -18.29
N TYR A 86 -2.18 0.83 -17.56
CA TYR A 86 -3.50 1.05 -18.13
C TYR A 86 -3.67 2.48 -18.68
N SER A 87 -3.22 3.51 -17.95
CA SER A 87 -3.31 4.89 -18.43
C SER A 87 -2.47 5.15 -19.68
N GLY A 88 -1.28 4.53 -19.78
CA GLY A 88 -0.46 4.55 -20.99
C GLY A 88 -1.12 3.88 -22.19
N GLN A 89 -1.85 2.77 -21.97
CA GLN A 89 -2.62 2.10 -23.03
C GLN A 89 -3.90 2.86 -23.43
N ALA A 90 -4.53 3.57 -22.49
CA ALA A 90 -5.70 4.39 -22.78
C ALA A 90 -5.35 5.60 -23.67
N MET A 91 -4.20 6.25 -23.44
CA MET A 91 -3.74 7.35 -24.30
C MET A 91 -3.38 6.87 -25.71
N SER A 92 -2.69 5.74 -25.86
CA SER A 92 -2.32 5.23 -27.19
C SER A 92 -3.53 4.77 -28.03
N ARG A 93 -4.65 4.40 -27.39
CA ARG A 93 -5.91 4.10 -28.11
C ARG A 93 -6.65 5.34 -28.60
N ILE A 94 -6.44 6.50 -27.97
CA ILE A 94 -7.06 7.76 -28.40
C ILE A 94 -6.34 8.29 -29.65
N GLU A 95 -5.00 8.22 -29.68
CA GLU A 95 -4.18 8.73 -30.80
C GLU A 95 -4.30 7.90 -32.10
N ASN A 96 -4.77 6.65 -32.03
CA ASN A 96 -4.93 5.78 -33.21
C ASN A 96 -6.33 5.87 -33.86
N ASN A 97 -7.20 6.75 -33.37
CA ASN A 97 -8.55 6.96 -33.89
C ASN A 97 -8.74 8.34 -34.57
N GLU A 98 -7.66 9.07 -34.82
CA GLU A 98 -7.62 10.24 -35.72
C GLU A 98 -7.12 9.84 -37.12
#